data_AF-A0A4Y9ZSZ9-F1
#
_entry.id   AF-A0A4Y9ZSZ9-F1
#
_cell.length_a   1.000
_cell.length_b   1.000
_cell.length_c   1.000
_cell.angle_alpha   90.00
_cell.angle_beta   90.00
_cell.angle_gamma   90.00
#
_symmetry.space_group_name_H-M   'P 1'
#
loop_
_entity.id
_entity.type
_entity.pdbx_description
1 polymer ?
#
loop_
_entity_poly.entity_id
_entity_poly.type
_entity_poly.pdbx_seq_one_letter_code
_entity_poly.pdbx_strand_id
1 'polypeptide(L)'
;MSVGNDYELAEEWKDQVFQLLSDAHTLSGLLDISFEVGQSTYSDFAFDLQSDTFKWRWETFLLGPKLSAELLSKHLIVPLISTAHLAFTSADPVSELSDTDLEKAVDKVGRTARRTLDTHIRNAIMRPRVSTTVRRITALLDFNANLPAIQNDVPKPDLVAPPLPSESREAPRPTKLTERASPMRSMAPVSTRRDHREPERLSVIQDDAMAIEEPTAVSVSRPPELDGSATESDEDEIDYLPPAQISGKGKAQAKIPSSPPVPPSRASVAPATKRSHTPPAPSKPASPSEPESPRHPAAKAPPKKKVKADSSSEAESDGLSKQPAGRRGTRQPIKRGGRRF
;
A
#
# COMPACT_ATOMS: atom_id res chain seq x y z
N MET A 1 -51.47 24.41 1.81
CA MET A 1 -50.28 24.58 0.94
C MET A 1 -49.01 24.95 1.74
N SER A 2 -48.87 24.58 3.02
CA SER A 2 -47.71 24.99 3.85
C SER A 2 -46.59 23.96 3.95
N VAL A 3 -46.81 22.73 3.49
CA VAL A 3 -45.87 21.60 3.68
C VAL A 3 -44.61 21.73 2.79
N GLY A 4 -44.67 22.49 1.69
CA GLY A 4 -43.52 22.68 0.80
C GLY A 4 -42.42 23.56 1.42
N ASN A 5 -42.81 24.59 2.17
CA ASN A 5 -41.87 25.57 2.71
C ASN A 5 -40.99 24.99 3.83
N ASP A 6 -41.52 24.06 4.62
CA ASP A 6 -40.77 23.42 5.71
C ASP A 6 -39.70 22.45 5.17
N TYR A 7 -39.94 21.83 4.01
CA TYR A 7 -38.97 20.94 3.36
C TYR A 7 -37.80 21.73 2.77
N GLU A 8 -38.08 22.85 2.08
CA GLU A 8 -37.04 23.72 1.51
C GLU A 8 -36.11 24.28 2.60
N LEU A 9 -36.69 24.78 3.70
CA LEU A 9 -35.90 25.28 4.84
C LEU A 9 -35.03 24.18 5.48
N ALA A 10 -35.52 22.94 5.53
CA ALA A 10 -34.76 21.82 6.07
C ALA A 10 -33.57 21.42 5.18
N GLU A 11 -33.73 21.45 3.86
CA GLU A 11 -32.64 21.19 2.92
C GLU A 11 -31.60 22.31 2.94
N GLU A 12 -32.03 23.59 2.95
CA GLU A 12 -31.10 24.73 3.09
C GLU A 12 -30.28 24.66 4.38
N TRP A 13 -30.90 24.28 5.49
CA TRP A 13 -30.19 24.09 6.76
C TRP A 13 -29.18 22.93 6.68
N LYS A 14 -29.54 21.81 6.05
CA LYS A 14 -28.61 20.68 5.85
C LYS A 14 -27.41 21.12 5.03
N ASP A 15 -27.62 21.85 3.94
CA ASP A 15 -26.54 22.35 3.09
C ASP A 15 -25.60 23.29 3.86
N GLN A 16 -26.15 24.18 4.71
CA GLN A 16 -25.36 25.03 5.59
C GLN A 16 -24.52 24.22 6.59
N VAL A 17 -25.10 23.18 7.20
CA VAL A 17 -24.39 22.28 8.12
C VAL A 17 -23.31 21.49 7.38
N PHE A 18 -23.61 20.98 6.17
CA PHE A 18 -22.63 20.26 5.36
C PHE A 18 -21.47 21.17 4.96
N GLN A 19 -21.74 22.42 4.56
CA GLN A 19 -20.70 23.38 4.25
C GLN A 19 -19.84 23.69 5.48
N LEU A 20 -20.46 23.94 6.64
CA LEU A 20 -19.76 24.15 7.91
C LEU A 20 -18.85 22.96 8.26
N LEU A 21 -19.37 21.74 8.16
CA LEU A 21 -18.59 20.53 8.41
C LEU A 21 -17.50 20.35 7.36
N SER A 22 -17.73 20.71 6.10
CA SER A 22 -16.69 20.62 5.07
C SER A 22 -15.56 21.61 5.32
N ASP A 23 -15.88 22.85 5.69
CA ASP A 23 -14.90 23.90 6.01
C ASP A 23 -14.09 23.52 7.25
N ALA A 24 -14.77 22.92 8.24
CA ALA A 24 -14.16 22.34 9.43
C ALA A 24 -13.12 21.25 9.12
N HIS A 25 -13.29 20.46 8.05
CA HIS A 25 -12.35 19.41 7.66
C HIS A 25 -11.22 19.89 6.72
N THR A 26 -11.09 21.21 6.52
CA THR A 26 -9.90 21.78 5.86
C THR A 26 -8.69 21.77 6.80
N LEU A 27 -7.48 21.85 6.24
CA LEU A 27 -6.23 21.92 7.04
C LEU A 27 -6.23 23.07 8.04
N SER A 28 -6.78 24.22 7.65
CA SER A 28 -6.93 25.38 8.54
C SER A 28 -8.02 25.13 9.58
N GLY A 29 -9.21 24.66 9.17
CA GLY A 29 -10.33 24.42 10.09
C GLY A 29 -10.02 23.40 11.17
N LEU A 30 -9.23 22.36 10.87
CA LEU A 30 -8.85 21.34 11.85
C LEU A 30 -8.04 21.91 13.03
N LEU A 31 -7.34 23.04 12.84
CA LEU A 31 -6.57 23.68 13.91
C LEU A 31 -7.47 24.39 14.94
N ASP A 32 -8.67 24.79 14.52
CA ASP A 32 -9.63 25.54 15.32
C ASP A 32 -10.67 24.63 15.99
N ILE A 33 -10.60 23.32 15.75
CA ILE A 33 -11.55 22.33 16.25
C ILE A 33 -10.90 21.46 17.33
N SER A 34 -11.61 21.32 18.43
CA SER A 34 -11.32 20.33 19.45
C SER A 34 -11.99 19.00 19.13
N PHE A 35 -11.23 17.92 19.32
CA PHE A 35 -11.69 16.54 19.11
C PHE A 35 -11.74 15.83 20.48
N GLU A 36 -12.92 15.37 20.88
CA GLU A 36 -13.11 14.64 22.13
C GLU A 36 -13.80 13.29 21.87
N VAL A 37 -13.18 12.19 22.31
CA VAL A 37 -13.81 10.87 22.23
C VAL A 37 -14.83 10.74 23.35
N GLY A 38 -16.09 10.48 23.00
CA GLY A 38 -17.19 10.34 23.93
C GLY A 38 -17.66 8.89 24.06
N GLN A 39 -18.29 8.56 25.18
CA GLN A 39 -19.07 7.33 25.28
C GLN A 39 -20.46 7.54 24.66
N SER A 40 -20.93 6.57 23.89
CA SER A 40 -22.32 6.51 23.42
C SER A 40 -22.94 5.20 23.87
N THR A 41 -24.21 5.25 24.26
CA THR A 41 -25.01 4.05 24.54
C THR A 41 -25.61 3.46 23.27
N TYR A 42 -25.57 4.20 22.16
CA TYR A 42 -26.21 3.84 20.91
C TYR A 42 -25.21 3.33 19.87
N SER A 43 -23.97 3.84 19.87
CA SER A 43 -22.98 3.54 18.84
C SER A 43 -21.71 2.89 19.40
N ASP A 44 -20.97 2.19 18.55
CA ASP A 44 -19.72 1.51 18.93
C ASP A 44 -18.58 2.50 19.18
N PHE A 45 -18.61 3.64 18.48
CA PHE A 45 -17.65 4.71 18.65
C PHE A 45 -18.30 6.07 18.38
N ALA A 46 -18.14 7.00 19.31
CA ALA A 46 -18.62 8.35 19.20
C ALA A 46 -17.53 9.36 19.53
N PHE A 47 -17.57 10.51 18.87
CA PHE A 47 -16.68 11.62 19.15
C PHE A 47 -17.35 12.95 18.85
N ASP A 48 -16.98 13.96 19.63
CA ASP A 48 -17.45 15.32 19.50
C ASP A 48 -16.38 16.16 18.78
N LEU A 49 -16.81 16.91 17.77
CA LEU A 49 -16.08 18.01 17.16
C LEU A 49 -16.66 19.30 17.72
N GLN A 50 -15.83 20.11 18.36
CA GLN A 50 -16.26 21.35 18.98
C GLN A 50 -15.36 22.51 18.60
N SER A 51 -16.00 23.61 18.19
CA SER A 51 -15.41 24.94 18.05
C SER A 51 -16.12 25.91 19.02
N ASP A 52 -15.76 27.19 18.97
CA ASP A 52 -16.44 28.24 19.76
C ASP A 52 -17.90 28.44 19.34
N THR A 53 -18.25 28.15 18.08
CA THR A 53 -19.56 28.47 17.51
C THR A 53 -20.45 27.25 17.30
N PHE A 54 -19.89 26.04 17.23
CA PHE A 54 -20.68 24.83 17.05
C PHE A 54 -20.10 23.63 17.78
N LYS A 55 -20.99 22.68 18.09
CA LYS A 55 -20.64 21.36 18.60
C LYS A 55 -21.38 20.31 17.79
N TRP A 56 -20.65 19.35 17.23
CA TRP A 56 -21.17 18.27 16.41
C TRP A 56 -20.70 16.93 16.95
N ARG A 57 -21.62 15.97 17.13
CA ARG A 57 -21.28 14.62 17.57
C ARG A 57 -21.41 13.66 16.39
N TRP A 58 -20.34 12.92 16.13
CA TRP A 58 -20.36 11.76 15.24
C TRP A 58 -20.61 10.50 16.05
N GLU A 59 -21.51 9.66 15.54
CA GLU A 59 -21.80 8.34 16.08
C GLU A 59 -21.59 7.31 14.97
N THR A 60 -20.77 6.29 15.22
CA THR A 60 -20.34 5.33 14.21
C THR A 60 -20.57 3.89 14.66
N PHE A 61 -20.94 3.05 13.70
CA PHE A 61 -21.34 1.66 13.92
C PHE A 61 -20.41 0.70 13.20
N LEU A 62 -20.20 -0.46 13.78
CA LEU A 62 -19.49 -1.57 13.16
C LEU A 62 -20.33 -2.15 12.01
N LEU A 63 -19.89 -1.93 10.78
CA LEU A 63 -20.56 -2.37 9.55
C LEU A 63 -20.33 -3.87 9.21
N GLY A 64 -19.74 -4.63 10.12
CA GLY A 64 -19.32 -6.02 9.91
C GLY A 64 -18.03 -6.17 9.08
N PRO A 65 -17.41 -7.36 9.06
CA PRO A 65 -16.05 -7.54 8.55
C PRO A 65 -15.93 -7.31 7.03
N LYS A 66 -16.94 -7.68 6.24
CA LYS A 66 -16.89 -7.56 4.79
C LYS A 66 -16.90 -6.09 4.33
N LEU A 67 -17.88 -5.31 4.80
CA LEU A 67 -18.02 -3.90 4.42
C LEU A 67 -16.89 -3.06 5.03
N SER A 68 -16.49 -3.35 6.28
CA SER A 68 -15.36 -2.67 6.91
C SER A 68 -14.05 -2.90 6.15
N ALA A 69 -13.76 -4.14 5.72
CA ALA A 69 -12.58 -4.44 4.92
C ALA A 69 -12.60 -3.72 3.56
N GLU A 70 -13.77 -3.62 2.92
CA GLU A 70 -13.94 -2.89 1.67
C GLU A 70 -13.67 -1.38 1.85
N LEU A 71 -14.23 -0.77 2.90
CA LEU A 71 -14.01 0.64 3.23
C LEU A 71 -12.55 0.92 3.57
N LEU A 72 -11.94 0.10 4.44
CA LEU A 72 -10.52 0.22 4.78
C LEU A 72 -9.62 0.05 3.55
N SER A 73 -9.97 -0.87 2.65
CA SER A 73 -9.23 -1.05 1.41
C SER A 73 -9.27 0.21 0.54
N LYS A 74 -10.47 0.73 0.26
CA LYS A 74 -10.69 1.88 -0.63
C LYS A 74 -10.16 3.19 -0.06
N HIS A 75 -10.36 3.45 1.22
CA HIS A 75 -10.11 4.76 1.83
C HIS A 75 -8.76 4.86 2.54
N LEU A 76 -8.11 3.73 2.85
CA LEU A 76 -6.85 3.74 3.61
C LEU A 76 -5.75 2.92 2.93
N ILE A 77 -5.95 1.62 2.74
CA ILE A 77 -4.87 0.71 2.33
C ILE A 77 -4.37 1.06 0.92
N VAL A 78 -5.28 1.17 -0.06
CA VAL A 78 -4.91 1.44 -1.46
C VAL A 78 -4.34 2.86 -1.64
N PRO A 79 -4.93 3.92 -1.07
CA PRO A 79 -4.32 5.27 -1.08
C PRO A 79 -2.92 5.31 -0.47
N LEU A 80 -2.69 4.65 0.68
CA LEU A 80 -1.38 4.62 1.33
C LEU A 80 -0.33 3.87 0.50
N ILE A 81 -0.67 2.69 -0.04
CA ILE A 81 0.23 1.95 -0.93
C ILE A 81 0.57 2.77 -2.17
N SER A 82 -0.41 3.46 -2.74
CA SER A 82 -0.23 4.32 -3.93
C SER A 82 0.66 5.53 -3.63
N THR A 83 0.47 6.17 -2.48
CA THR A 83 1.31 7.30 -2.02
C THR A 83 2.74 6.85 -1.77
N ALA A 84 2.94 5.70 -1.10
CA ALA A 84 4.26 5.11 -0.94
C ALA A 84 4.89 4.76 -2.30
N HIS A 85 4.12 4.16 -3.21
CA HIS A 85 4.60 3.85 -4.56
C HIS A 85 5.09 5.12 -5.26
N LEU A 86 4.31 6.21 -5.25
CA LEU A 86 4.68 7.51 -5.80
C LEU A 86 5.99 8.03 -5.19
N ALA A 87 6.11 8.02 -3.85
CA ALA A 87 7.28 8.50 -3.13
C ALA A 87 8.57 7.72 -3.42
N PHE A 88 8.46 6.42 -3.74
CA PHE A 88 9.62 5.56 -4.00
C PHE A 88 9.89 5.29 -5.49
N THR A 89 9.01 5.73 -6.39
CA THR A 89 9.15 5.51 -7.85
C THR A 89 9.47 6.75 -8.65
N SER A 90 9.09 7.91 -8.13
CA SER A 90 9.50 9.19 -8.69
C SER A 90 11.03 9.28 -8.74
N ALA A 91 11.55 9.80 -9.85
CA ALA A 91 12.97 10.03 -10.02
C ALA A 91 13.44 11.17 -9.12
N ASP A 92 12.61 12.21 -9.03
CA ASP A 92 12.79 13.37 -8.16
C ASP A 92 11.96 13.19 -6.88
N PRO A 93 12.42 13.68 -5.72
CA PRO A 93 11.63 13.68 -4.49
C PRO A 93 10.27 14.33 -4.72
N VAL A 94 9.20 13.79 -4.12
CA VAL A 94 7.85 14.33 -4.23
C VAL A 94 7.78 15.82 -3.82
N SER A 95 8.66 16.25 -2.92
CA SER A 95 8.79 17.65 -2.48
C SER A 95 9.39 18.59 -3.52
N GLU A 96 10.02 18.08 -4.58
CA GLU A 96 10.67 18.86 -5.63
C GLU A 96 9.83 18.92 -6.93
N LEU A 97 8.73 18.17 -6.99
CA LEU A 97 7.81 18.19 -8.13
C LEU A 97 7.01 19.49 -8.15
N SER A 98 6.75 20.03 -9.34
CA SER A 98 5.77 21.11 -9.51
C SER A 98 4.36 20.59 -9.21
N ASP A 99 3.44 21.46 -8.77
CA ASP A 99 2.05 21.05 -8.50
C ASP A 99 1.42 20.34 -9.70
N THR A 100 1.65 20.85 -10.91
CA THR A 100 1.14 20.24 -12.15
C THR A 100 1.75 18.88 -12.48
N ASP A 101 3.01 18.64 -12.12
CA ASP A 101 3.67 17.35 -12.34
C ASP A 101 3.27 16.34 -11.26
N LEU A 102 3.09 16.82 -10.02
CA LEU A 102 2.56 16.03 -8.92
C LEU A 102 1.15 15.54 -9.23
N GLU A 103 0.25 16.43 -9.68
CA GLU A 103 -1.10 16.07 -10.12
C GLU A 103 -1.08 14.98 -11.19
N LYS A 104 -0.29 15.17 -12.27
CA LYS A 104 -0.15 14.16 -13.34
C LYS A 104 0.40 12.83 -12.82
N ALA A 105 1.35 12.87 -11.89
CA ALA A 105 1.94 11.67 -11.31
C ALA A 105 0.93 10.92 -10.43
N VAL A 106 0.18 11.65 -9.59
CA VAL A 106 -0.91 11.11 -8.76
C VAL A 106 -1.99 10.51 -9.65
N ASP A 107 -2.45 11.21 -10.69
CA ASP A 107 -3.43 10.74 -11.65
C ASP A 107 -2.99 9.46 -12.34
N LYS A 108 -1.73 9.42 -12.80
CA LYS A 108 -1.16 8.24 -13.45
C LYS A 108 -1.14 7.05 -12.50
N VAL A 109 -0.67 7.25 -11.26
CA VAL A 109 -0.64 6.20 -10.25
C VAL A 109 -2.06 5.73 -9.91
N GLY A 110 -3.00 6.65 -9.73
CA GLY A 110 -4.41 6.36 -9.41
C GLY A 110 -5.12 5.58 -10.53
N ARG A 111 -4.93 5.99 -11.80
CA ARG A 111 -5.49 5.26 -12.96
C ARG A 111 -4.93 3.85 -13.06
N THR A 112 -3.62 3.66 -12.85
CA THR A 112 -3.01 2.33 -12.82
C THR A 112 -3.54 1.48 -11.66
N ALA A 113 -3.62 2.04 -10.45
CA ALA A 113 -4.17 1.36 -9.28
C ALA A 113 -5.63 0.93 -9.50
N ARG A 114 -6.45 1.78 -10.14
CA ARG A 114 -7.84 1.45 -10.46
C ARG A 114 -7.97 0.34 -11.51
N ARG A 115 -7.13 0.36 -12.55
CA ARG A 115 -7.20 -0.61 -13.67
C ARG A 115 -6.63 -1.99 -13.29
N THR A 116 -5.52 -2.02 -12.55
CA THR A 116 -4.77 -3.25 -12.26
C THR A 116 -4.32 -3.32 -10.80
N LEU A 117 -5.28 -3.19 -9.88
CA LEU A 117 -5.04 -3.08 -8.43
C LEU A 117 -4.04 -4.11 -7.89
N ASP A 118 -4.24 -5.39 -8.20
CA ASP A 118 -3.37 -6.47 -7.72
C ASP A 118 -1.92 -6.33 -8.20
N THR A 119 -1.75 -5.91 -9.45
CA THR A 119 -0.42 -5.70 -10.05
C THR A 119 0.24 -4.46 -9.48
N HIS A 120 -0.52 -3.38 -9.29
CA HIS A 120 -0.04 -2.15 -8.66
C HIS A 120 0.43 -2.40 -7.22
N ILE A 121 -0.39 -3.06 -6.40
CA ILE A 121 -0.03 -3.42 -5.01
C ILE A 121 1.23 -4.29 -5.00
N ARG A 122 1.28 -5.32 -5.84
CA ARG A 122 2.45 -6.20 -5.94
C ARG A 122 3.69 -5.39 -6.32
N ASN A 123 3.62 -4.56 -7.35
CA ASN A 123 4.76 -3.75 -7.82
C ASN A 123 5.24 -2.76 -6.77
N ALA A 124 4.31 -2.14 -6.04
CA ALA A 124 4.64 -1.22 -4.96
C ALA A 124 5.38 -1.91 -3.80
N ILE A 125 4.85 -3.04 -3.32
CA ILE A 125 5.41 -3.77 -2.17
C ILE A 125 6.69 -4.52 -2.52
N MET A 126 6.79 -5.04 -3.75
CA MET A 126 7.97 -5.79 -4.21
C MET A 126 9.22 -4.91 -4.39
N ARG A 127 9.11 -3.59 -4.27
CA ARG A 127 10.27 -2.70 -4.27
C ARG A 127 11.07 -2.85 -2.97
N PRO A 128 12.38 -3.16 -3.02
CA PRO A 128 13.25 -3.30 -1.85
C PRO A 128 13.17 -2.12 -0.88
N ARG A 129 13.22 -0.90 -1.40
CA ARG A 129 13.19 0.32 -0.56
C ARG A 129 11.88 0.45 0.19
N VAL A 130 10.74 0.15 -0.44
CA VAL A 130 9.42 0.22 0.20
C VAL A 130 9.33 -0.81 1.32
N SER A 131 9.57 -2.08 1.01
CA SER A 131 9.48 -3.18 1.97
C SER A 131 10.44 -3.02 3.16
N THR A 132 11.69 -2.64 2.92
CA THR A 132 12.67 -2.42 4.00
C THR A 132 12.38 -1.17 4.83
N THR A 133 11.81 -0.11 4.23
CA THR A 133 11.34 1.06 4.98
C THR A 133 10.17 0.69 5.89
N VAL A 134 9.16 -0.02 5.37
CA VAL A 134 8.03 -0.52 6.18
C VAL A 134 8.55 -1.36 7.34
N ARG A 135 9.46 -2.31 7.08
CA ARG A 135 10.06 -3.15 8.13
C ARG A 135 10.76 -2.33 9.21
N ARG A 136 11.46 -1.25 8.83
CA ARG A 136 12.13 -0.35 9.78
C ARG A 136 11.13 0.47 10.60
N ILE A 137 10.07 0.97 9.98
CA ILE A 137 8.99 1.70 10.67
C ILE A 137 8.28 0.78 11.67
N THR A 138 7.93 -0.45 11.25
CA THR A 138 7.36 -1.45 12.17
C THR A 138 8.29 -1.71 13.35
N ALA A 139 9.59 -1.92 13.08
CA ALA A 139 10.56 -2.12 14.15
C ALA A 139 10.68 -0.91 15.10
N LEU A 140 10.52 0.31 14.60
CA LEU A 140 10.48 1.54 15.41
C LEU A 140 9.23 1.59 16.31
N LEU A 141 8.06 1.25 15.77
CA LEU A 141 6.78 1.22 16.51
C LEU A 141 6.76 0.12 17.57
N ASP A 142 7.47 -0.98 17.33
CA ASP A 142 7.66 -2.09 18.27
C ASP A 142 8.78 -1.83 19.30
N PHE A 143 9.38 -0.63 19.31
CA PHE A 143 10.48 -0.24 20.21
C PHE A 143 11.70 -1.17 20.15
N ASN A 144 11.99 -1.76 18.98
CA ASN A 144 13.16 -2.61 18.81
C ASN A 144 14.45 -1.77 18.83
N ALA A 145 15.38 -2.11 19.73
CA ALA A 145 16.66 -1.40 19.85
C ALA A 145 17.56 -1.54 18.59
N ASN A 146 17.38 -2.62 17.83
CA ASN A 146 18.14 -2.88 16.60
C ASN A 146 17.25 -2.67 15.37
N LEU A 147 17.39 -1.49 14.75
CA LEU A 147 16.58 -1.12 13.59
C LEU A 147 17.16 -1.70 12.29
N PRO A 148 16.37 -2.43 11.48
CA PRO A 148 16.85 -2.96 10.22
C PRO A 148 17.25 -1.82 9.27
N ALA A 149 18.32 -2.03 8.49
CA ALA A 149 18.76 -1.09 7.49
C ALA A 149 17.77 -1.01 6.31
N ILE A 150 17.61 0.18 5.73
CA ILE A 150 16.89 0.36 4.47
C ILE A 150 17.84 -0.08 3.36
N GLN A 151 17.40 -1.00 2.50
CA GLN A 151 18.22 -1.57 1.43
C GLN A 151 17.63 -1.22 0.06
N ASN A 152 18.50 -0.88 -0.88
CA ASN A 152 18.11 -0.62 -2.27
C ASN A 152 17.88 -1.91 -3.05
N ASP A 153 18.61 -2.97 -2.68
CA ASP A 153 18.50 -4.30 -3.26
C ASP A 153 18.28 -5.31 -2.13
N VAL A 154 17.29 -6.19 -2.30
CA VAL A 154 17.09 -7.32 -1.37
C VAL A 154 17.89 -8.50 -1.88
N PRO A 155 18.81 -9.09 -1.09
CA PRO A 155 19.48 -10.31 -1.47
C PRO A 155 18.43 -11.40 -1.70
N LYS A 156 18.48 -12.07 -2.86
CA LYS A 156 17.58 -13.19 -3.15
C LYS A 156 17.80 -14.26 -2.08
N PRO A 157 16.80 -14.57 -1.24
CA PRO A 157 16.97 -15.60 -0.23
C PRO A 157 17.25 -16.92 -0.94
N ASP A 158 18.28 -17.64 -0.47
CA ASP A 158 18.55 -18.99 -0.95
C ASP A 158 17.52 -19.93 -0.31
N LEU A 159 16.44 -20.20 -1.05
CA LEU A 159 15.34 -21.07 -0.59
C LEU A 159 15.71 -22.55 -0.75
N VAL A 160 16.91 -22.92 -0.32
CA VAL A 160 17.29 -24.34 -0.21
C VAL A 160 16.56 -24.89 1.02
N ALA A 161 15.61 -25.79 0.77
CA ALA A 161 14.96 -26.52 1.84
C ALA A 161 16.05 -27.21 2.68
N PRO A 162 16.00 -27.12 4.02
CA PRO A 162 16.89 -27.88 4.86
C PRO A 162 16.85 -29.35 4.40
N PRO A 163 18.00 -30.03 4.28
CA PRO A 163 17.99 -31.42 3.91
C PRO A 163 17.03 -32.14 4.87
N LEU A 164 16.09 -32.88 4.31
CA LEU A 164 15.19 -33.70 5.10
C LEU A 164 16.06 -34.45 6.10
N PRO A 165 15.76 -34.38 7.42
CA PRO A 165 16.49 -35.19 8.38
C PRO A 165 16.45 -36.59 7.82
N SER A 166 17.62 -37.11 7.47
CA SER A 166 17.74 -38.45 6.94
C SER A 166 17.19 -39.32 8.04
N GLU A 167 15.91 -39.70 7.92
CA GLU A 167 15.36 -40.80 8.66
C GLU A 167 16.36 -41.89 8.38
N SER A 168 17.14 -42.22 9.41
CA SER A 168 18.02 -43.36 9.38
C SER A 168 17.07 -44.53 9.21
N ARG A 169 16.75 -44.83 7.96
CA ARG A 169 16.06 -46.02 7.53
C ARG A 169 17.08 -47.15 7.63
N GLU A 170 17.68 -47.30 8.82
CA GLU A 170 17.74 -48.60 9.44
C GLU A 170 16.29 -49.01 9.70
N ALA A 171 15.58 -49.36 8.62
CA ALA A 171 14.47 -50.27 8.75
C ALA A 171 15.08 -51.50 9.42
N PRO A 172 14.68 -51.86 10.66
CA PRO A 172 15.05 -53.13 11.21
C PRO A 172 14.63 -54.17 10.17
N ARG A 173 15.63 -54.90 9.65
CA ARG A 173 15.36 -55.99 8.70
C ARG A 173 14.25 -56.84 9.33
N PRO A 174 13.15 -57.12 8.61
CA PRO A 174 12.08 -57.93 9.16
C PRO A 174 12.67 -59.30 9.52
N THR A 175 12.94 -59.51 10.81
CA THR A 175 13.13 -60.84 11.37
C THR A 175 11.85 -61.58 11.03
N LYS A 176 12.00 -62.64 10.22
CA LYS A 176 10.96 -63.57 9.81
C LYS A 176 10.16 -63.99 11.05
N LEU A 177 9.02 -63.35 11.29
CA LEU A 177 8.09 -63.76 12.33
C LEU A 177 7.04 -64.63 11.65
N THR A 178 7.21 -65.90 11.95
CA THR A 178 6.39 -67.05 11.65
C THR A 178 4.90 -66.71 11.56
N GLU A 179 4.37 -66.97 10.37
CA GLU A 179 2.98 -67.17 10.05
C GLU A 179 2.32 -68.07 11.12
N ARG A 180 1.47 -67.47 11.97
CA ARG A 180 0.51 -68.24 12.74
C ARG A 180 -0.89 -67.69 12.44
N ALA A 181 -1.63 -68.57 11.79
CA ALA A 181 -2.96 -68.36 11.29
C ALA A 181 -4.00 -68.08 12.40
N SER A 182 -5.01 -67.31 11.98
CA SER A 182 -6.42 -67.36 12.40
C SER A 182 -6.83 -66.61 13.68
N PRO A 183 -8.13 -66.27 13.86
CA PRO A 183 -9.20 -65.97 12.90
C PRO A 183 -10.03 -64.71 13.28
N MET A 184 -10.96 -64.37 12.38
CA MET A 184 -12.10 -63.44 12.49
C MET A 184 -12.63 -63.08 13.89
N ARG A 185 -12.85 -61.78 14.12
CA ARG A 185 -14.00 -61.22 14.89
C ARG A 185 -14.17 -59.75 14.47
N SER A 186 -15.14 -59.45 13.62
CA SER A 186 -16.53 -59.08 13.96
C SER A 186 -16.65 -57.73 14.68
N MET A 187 -17.18 -56.78 13.91
CA MET A 187 -18.13 -55.70 14.26
C MET A 187 -17.94 -54.90 15.55
N ALA A 188 -17.78 -53.58 15.41
CA ALA A 188 -18.88 -52.59 15.57
C ALA A 188 -18.33 -51.17 15.77
N PRO A 189 -19.09 -50.12 15.42
CA PRO A 189 -18.60 -48.74 15.39
C PRO A 189 -18.75 -48.08 16.77
N VAL A 190 -17.65 -47.52 17.30
CA VAL A 190 -17.71 -46.63 18.47
C VAL A 190 -17.82 -45.20 17.99
N SER A 191 -19.06 -44.72 18.00
CA SER A 191 -19.44 -43.32 18.04
C SER A 191 -18.69 -42.62 19.17
N THR A 192 -17.72 -41.78 18.84
CA THR A 192 -17.27 -40.73 19.76
C THR A 192 -18.23 -39.58 19.61
N ARG A 193 -19.22 -39.56 20.52
CA ARG A 193 -19.95 -38.36 20.90
C ARG A 193 -18.96 -37.21 21.05
N ARG A 194 -19.00 -36.28 20.11
CA ARG A 194 -18.47 -34.94 20.30
C ARG A 194 -19.41 -34.28 21.30
N ASP A 195 -18.93 -34.06 22.52
CA ASP A 195 -19.55 -33.16 23.48
C ASP A 195 -19.67 -31.78 22.83
N HIS A 196 -20.85 -31.50 22.28
CA HIS A 196 -21.35 -30.14 22.16
C HIS A 196 -21.58 -29.63 23.58
N ARG A 197 -20.52 -29.09 24.17
CA ARG A 197 -20.66 -28.12 25.26
C ARG A 197 -21.27 -26.87 24.66
N GLU A 198 -22.60 -26.85 24.71
CA GLU A 198 -23.43 -25.67 24.53
C GLU A 198 -22.93 -24.58 25.49
N PRO A 199 -22.48 -23.41 25.00
CA PRO A 199 -22.31 -22.26 25.87
C PRO A 199 -23.72 -21.84 26.33
N GLU A 200 -23.89 -21.76 27.65
CA GLU A 200 -25.07 -21.20 28.30
C GLU A 200 -25.51 -19.94 27.55
N ARG A 201 -26.68 -20.04 26.91
CA ARG A 201 -27.44 -18.88 26.46
C ARG A 201 -27.79 -18.08 27.71
N LEU A 202 -27.00 -17.03 27.97
CA LEU A 202 -27.46 -15.91 28.77
C LEU A 202 -28.77 -15.43 28.15
N SER A 203 -29.78 -15.39 29.02
CA SER A 203 -31.13 -14.91 28.78
C SER A 203 -31.14 -13.66 27.91
N VAL A 204 -31.65 -13.82 26.69
CA VAL A 204 -32.16 -12.75 25.85
C VAL A 204 -33.25 -12.05 26.65
N ILE A 205 -32.95 -10.84 27.10
CA ILE A 205 -33.95 -9.85 27.47
C ILE A 205 -34.74 -9.58 26.18
N GLN A 206 -36.00 -9.99 26.17
CA GLN A 206 -36.98 -9.57 25.18
C GLN A 206 -37.21 -8.08 25.40
N ASP A 207 -36.47 -7.25 24.68
CA ASP A 207 -36.90 -5.90 24.38
C ASP A 207 -37.74 -5.94 23.11
N ASP A 208 -38.93 -5.35 23.22
CA ASP A 208 -39.93 -5.19 22.18
C ASP A 208 -39.31 -4.74 20.85
N ALA A 209 -39.34 -5.64 19.88
CA ALA A 209 -39.10 -5.32 18.48
C ALA A 209 -40.27 -4.48 17.98
N MET A 210 -40.10 -3.16 18.02
CA MET A 210 -40.85 -2.26 17.15
C MET A 210 -40.63 -2.71 15.71
N ALA A 211 -41.69 -3.18 15.07
CA ALA A 211 -41.72 -3.52 13.66
C ALA A 211 -41.36 -2.25 12.84
N ILE A 212 -40.10 -2.16 12.43
CA ILE A 212 -39.68 -1.24 11.38
C ILE A 212 -40.14 -1.87 10.08
N GLU A 213 -41.21 -1.31 9.50
CA GLU A 213 -41.65 -1.62 8.16
C GLU A 213 -40.47 -1.52 7.19
N GLU A 214 -40.19 -2.63 6.52
CA GLU A 214 -39.26 -2.74 5.42
C GLU A 214 -39.71 -1.75 4.32
N PRO A 215 -38.90 -0.74 3.95
CA PRO A 215 -39.26 0.19 2.89
C PRO A 215 -39.34 -0.60 1.59
N THR A 216 -40.57 -0.74 1.10
CA THR A 216 -40.89 -1.35 -0.19
C THR A 216 -40.05 -0.62 -1.23
N ALA A 217 -39.20 -1.36 -1.95
CA ALA A 217 -38.38 -0.84 -3.03
C ALA A 217 -39.28 -0.15 -4.07
N VAL A 218 -39.36 1.18 -4.00
CA VAL A 218 -39.96 1.99 -5.04
C VAL A 218 -39.08 1.82 -6.27
N SER A 219 -39.60 1.08 -7.24
CA SER A 219 -39.09 0.97 -8.61
C SER A 219 -39.01 2.38 -9.22
N VAL A 220 -37.88 3.04 -9.04
CA VAL A 220 -37.53 4.28 -9.75
C VAL A 220 -37.43 3.94 -11.23
N SER A 221 -38.34 4.50 -12.01
CA SER A 221 -38.37 4.39 -13.46
C SER A 221 -37.10 5.03 -14.01
N ARG A 222 -36.29 4.20 -14.67
CA ARG A 222 -35.08 4.60 -15.41
C ARG A 222 -35.44 5.70 -16.44
N PRO A 223 -34.79 6.88 -16.42
CA PRO A 223 -34.95 7.87 -17.48
C PRO A 223 -34.42 7.30 -18.81
N PRO A 224 -34.99 7.70 -19.97
CA PRO A 224 -34.54 7.23 -21.27
C PRO A 224 -33.09 7.63 -21.52
N GLU A 225 -32.26 6.63 -21.83
CA GLU A 225 -30.88 6.79 -22.27
C GLU A 225 -30.86 7.65 -23.54
N LEU A 226 -30.30 8.85 -23.44
CA LEU A 226 -29.87 9.61 -24.62
C LEU A 226 -28.57 8.99 -25.11
N ASP A 227 -28.67 8.46 -26.33
CA ASP A 227 -27.62 7.88 -27.17
C ASP A 227 -26.52 8.92 -27.45
N GLY A 228 -25.58 9.02 -26.51
CA GLY A 228 -24.40 9.87 -26.58
C GLY A 228 -23.19 9.04 -27.00
N SER A 229 -23.03 8.85 -28.30
CA SER A 229 -21.83 8.30 -28.94
C SER A 229 -20.58 9.13 -28.59
N ALA A 230 -19.89 8.73 -27.52
CA ALA A 230 -18.57 9.21 -27.17
C ALA A 230 -17.54 8.17 -27.62
N THR A 231 -16.94 8.43 -28.78
CA THR A 231 -15.78 7.69 -29.29
C THR A 231 -14.53 8.21 -28.60
N GLU A 232 -14.23 7.72 -27.40
CA GLU A 232 -12.92 7.91 -26.79
C GLU A 232 -11.91 6.97 -27.47
N SER A 233 -11.10 7.54 -28.35
CA SER A 233 -9.99 6.88 -29.05
C SER A 233 -8.83 6.73 -28.06
N ASP A 234 -8.77 5.58 -27.38
CA ASP A 234 -7.70 5.21 -26.44
C ASP A 234 -6.48 4.71 -27.26
N GLU A 235 -5.70 5.65 -27.79
CA GLU A 235 -4.39 5.40 -28.43
C GLU A 235 -3.24 5.66 -27.45
N ASP A 236 -3.28 5.04 -26.27
CA ASP A 236 -2.10 4.92 -25.39
C ASP A 236 -1.90 3.44 -25.03
N GLU A 237 -1.56 2.65 -26.06
CA GLU A 237 -0.93 1.34 -25.92
C GLU A 237 0.46 1.54 -25.33
N ILE A 238 0.50 1.80 -24.01
CA ILE A 238 1.75 1.78 -23.25
C ILE A 238 2.14 0.31 -23.13
N ASP A 239 3.01 -0.12 -24.05
CA ASP A 239 3.82 -1.32 -23.93
C ASP A 239 4.51 -1.30 -22.56
N TYR A 240 3.92 -1.99 -21.58
CA TYR A 240 4.58 -2.33 -20.33
C TYR A 240 5.64 -3.40 -20.64
N LEU A 241 6.72 -2.98 -21.31
CA LEU A 241 7.94 -3.76 -21.33
C LEU A 241 8.44 -3.85 -19.88
N PRO A 242 8.70 -5.07 -19.35
CA PRO A 242 9.34 -5.22 -18.06
C PRO A 242 10.67 -4.46 -18.07
N PRO A 243 11.11 -3.86 -16.95
CA PRO A 243 12.36 -3.12 -16.90
C PRO A 243 13.49 -4.03 -17.37
N ALA A 244 14.08 -3.68 -18.52
CA ALA A 244 15.20 -4.37 -19.10
C ALA A 244 16.35 -4.37 -18.09
N GLN A 245 16.74 -5.55 -17.63
CA GLN A 245 18.01 -5.74 -16.95
C GLN A 245 19.12 -5.20 -17.86
N ILE A 246 19.91 -4.27 -17.34
CA ILE A 246 21.06 -3.67 -18.01
C ILE A 246 22.11 -4.79 -18.19
N SER A 247 21.97 -5.56 -19.28
CA SER A 247 22.99 -6.47 -19.77
C SER A 247 23.96 -5.67 -20.62
N GLY A 248 25.05 -5.21 -19.99
CA GLY A 248 26.18 -4.59 -20.67
C GLY A 248 26.83 -5.58 -21.63
N LYS A 249 26.50 -5.47 -22.92
CA LYS A 249 27.11 -6.24 -24.01
C LYS A 249 28.19 -5.39 -24.69
N GLY A 250 29.36 -5.31 -24.06
CA GLY A 250 30.57 -4.79 -24.69
C GLY A 250 31.43 -5.94 -25.23
N LYS A 251 31.42 -6.14 -26.54
CA LYS A 251 32.38 -6.99 -27.27
C LYS A 251 33.52 -6.10 -27.78
N ALA A 252 34.75 -6.35 -27.33
CA ALA A 252 35.95 -6.29 -28.19
C ALA A 252 37.11 -7.05 -27.50
N GLN A 253 37.85 -7.78 -28.33
CA GLN A 253 38.87 -8.77 -28.00
C GLN A 253 40.20 -8.14 -27.57
N ALA A 254 40.91 -8.79 -26.65
CA ALA A 254 42.37 -8.92 -26.71
C ALA A 254 42.84 -10.21 -25.99
N LYS A 255 43.46 -11.08 -26.78
CA LYS A 255 44.28 -12.25 -26.39
C LYS A 255 45.37 -11.85 -25.38
N ILE A 256 45.71 -12.76 -24.44
CA ILE A 256 47.07 -13.05 -23.91
C ILE A 256 46.98 -14.33 -23.03
N PRO A 257 48.06 -15.12 -22.89
CA PRO A 257 47.99 -16.58 -22.88
C PRO A 257 48.15 -17.24 -21.50
N SER A 258 47.89 -18.55 -21.55
CA SER A 258 48.02 -19.60 -20.53
C SER A 258 49.30 -19.61 -19.70
N SER A 259 49.14 -19.89 -18.40
CA SER A 259 50.17 -20.40 -17.50
C SER A 259 49.62 -21.53 -16.61
N PRO A 260 50.48 -22.45 -16.10
CA PRO A 260 50.15 -23.85 -15.79
C PRO A 260 49.66 -24.11 -14.34
N PRO A 261 49.23 -25.35 -14.02
CA PRO A 261 48.61 -25.71 -12.75
C PRO A 261 49.64 -26.03 -11.65
N VAL A 262 49.33 -25.65 -10.41
CA VAL A 262 50.09 -26.00 -9.19
C VAL A 262 49.16 -26.78 -8.23
N PRO A 263 49.65 -27.85 -7.57
CA PRO A 263 48.85 -28.92 -6.92
C PRO A 263 48.29 -28.58 -5.52
N PRO A 264 47.44 -29.46 -4.94
CA PRO A 264 46.70 -29.18 -3.72
C PRO A 264 47.54 -29.36 -2.45
N SER A 265 47.46 -28.38 -1.55
CA SER A 265 47.99 -28.49 -0.19
C SER A 265 46.90 -28.93 0.79
N ARG A 266 47.30 -29.85 1.66
CA ARG A 266 46.55 -30.69 2.57
C ARG A 266 46.57 -30.06 3.96
N ALA A 267 45.47 -30.27 4.71
CA ALA A 267 45.47 -30.55 6.14
C ALA A 267 45.94 -29.48 7.16
N SER A 268 44.96 -29.11 7.99
CA SER A 268 45.00 -29.22 9.46
C SER A 268 45.49 -28.05 10.32
N VAL A 269 44.83 -28.01 11.49
CA VAL A 269 45.24 -27.48 12.81
C VAL A 269 44.55 -26.18 13.24
N ALA A 270 43.42 -26.34 13.91
CA ALA A 270 43.13 -25.58 15.13
C ALA A 270 44.04 -26.13 16.27
N PRO A 271 44.43 -25.31 17.27
CA PRO A 271 43.63 -25.29 18.48
C PRO A 271 43.59 -23.93 19.23
N ALA A 272 42.76 -23.96 20.27
CA ALA A 272 42.25 -22.92 21.15
C ALA A 272 43.23 -22.20 22.10
N THR A 273 42.63 -21.33 22.94
CA THR A 273 43.08 -20.74 24.23
C THR A 273 43.75 -19.36 24.10
N LYS A 274 43.56 -18.31 24.93
CA LYS A 274 42.95 -18.02 26.25
C LYS A 274 42.58 -16.51 26.27
N ARG A 275 41.45 -16.07 26.85
CA ARG A 275 41.26 -15.48 28.20
C ARG A 275 42.23 -14.35 28.62
N SER A 276 41.70 -13.12 28.77
CA SER A 276 41.90 -12.15 29.90
C SER A 276 40.95 -10.96 29.63
N HIS A 277 39.94 -10.60 30.46
CA HIS A 277 39.96 -9.93 31.78
C HIS A 277 40.98 -8.76 31.80
N THR A 278 40.64 -7.48 31.94
CA THR A 278 39.80 -6.80 32.97
C THR A 278 39.59 -5.30 32.59
N PRO A 279 38.65 -4.58 33.23
CA PRO A 279 38.29 -3.18 32.95
C PRO A 279 39.03 -2.18 33.86
N PRO A 280 38.87 -0.85 33.63
CA PRO A 280 38.66 0.04 34.77
C PRO A 280 37.53 1.07 34.59
N ALA A 281 36.67 1.04 35.61
CA ALA A 281 35.98 2.08 36.38
C ALA A 281 35.71 3.52 35.84
N PRO A 282 34.62 4.15 36.34
CA PRO A 282 34.12 5.46 35.91
C PRO A 282 34.65 6.60 36.79
N SER A 283 34.80 7.79 36.19
CA SER A 283 34.88 9.05 36.94
C SER A 283 33.86 10.06 36.41
N LYS A 284 33.07 10.57 37.35
CA LYS A 284 31.95 11.51 37.24
C LYS A 284 32.49 12.97 37.34
N PRO A 285 31.66 14.03 37.42
CA PRO A 285 31.56 15.10 36.44
C PRO A 285 32.14 16.46 36.92
N ALA A 286 32.44 17.38 35.99
CA ALA A 286 32.56 18.80 36.31
C ALA A 286 32.28 19.69 35.09
N SER A 287 31.24 20.51 35.25
CA SER A 287 30.98 21.86 34.71
C SER A 287 31.00 22.14 33.19
N PRO A 288 29.90 22.75 32.66
CA PRO A 288 29.85 23.27 31.29
C PRO A 288 30.47 24.66 31.22
N SER A 289 31.58 24.78 30.51
CA SER A 289 32.04 26.03 29.91
C SER A 289 31.50 26.12 28.49
N GLU A 290 30.84 27.24 28.20
CA GLU A 290 30.32 27.64 26.89
C GLU A 290 31.30 27.38 25.74
N PRO A 291 30.85 26.78 24.62
CA PRO A 291 31.56 26.86 23.37
C PRO A 291 30.86 27.80 22.39
N GLU A 292 31.62 28.83 22.05
CA GLU A 292 31.63 29.62 20.83
C GLU A 292 30.84 29.05 19.63
N SER A 293 30.02 29.92 19.06
CA SER A 293 29.36 29.74 17.76
C SER A 293 30.35 29.41 16.63
N PRO A 294 30.17 28.29 15.91
CA PRO A 294 30.87 28.04 14.66
C PRO A 294 30.27 28.91 13.55
N ARG A 295 31.09 29.85 13.05
CA ARG A 295 30.82 30.61 11.82
C ARG A 295 30.66 29.65 10.64
N HIS A 296 29.48 29.61 10.05
CA HIS A 296 29.25 28.92 8.77
C HIS A 296 29.91 29.68 7.61
N PRO A 297 30.66 28.99 6.72
CA PRO A 297 31.22 29.62 5.53
C PRO A 297 30.13 29.92 4.48
N ALA A 298 30.31 31.07 3.83
CA ALA A 298 29.41 31.70 2.86
C ALA A 298 28.88 30.74 1.77
N ALA A 299 27.56 30.71 1.63
CA ALA A 299 26.88 30.11 0.49
C ALA A 299 27.19 30.90 -0.79
N LYS A 300 27.73 30.20 -1.79
CA LYS A 300 27.95 30.71 -3.15
C LYS A 300 26.59 30.90 -3.84
N ALA A 301 26.39 32.11 -4.35
CA ALA A 301 25.22 32.49 -5.13
C ALA A 301 25.12 31.71 -6.46
N PRO A 302 23.91 31.27 -6.88
CA PRO A 302 23.70 30.75 -8.23
C PRO A 302 23.56 31.89 -9.27
N PRO A 303 23.95 31.64 -10.53
CA PRO A 303 23.98 32.65 -11.59
C PRO A 303 22.58 33.05 -12.09
N LYS A 304 22.39 34.36 -12.24
CA LYS A 304 21.21 35.04 -12.80
C LYS A 304 20.88 34.50 -14.20
N LYS A 305 19.74 33.83 -14.36
CA LYS A 305 19.12 33.61 -15.68
C LYS A 305 18.34 34.87 -16.08
N LYS A 306 18.59 35.29 -17.32
CA LYS A 306 17.99 36.45 -17.97
C LYS A 306 16.48 36.29 -18.07
N VAL A 307 15.75 37.19 -17.43
CA VAL A 307 14.33 37.45 -17.69
C VAL A 307 14.24 38.11 -19.07
N LYS A 308 13.51 37.49 -19.99
CA LYS A 308 13.01 38.13 -21.20
C LYS A 308 11.57 38.52 -20.91
N ALA A 309 11.37 39.82 -20.74
CA ALA A 309 10.06 40.45 -20.66
C ALA A 309 9.45 40.51 -22.07
N ASP A 310 8.17 40.13 -22.18
CA ASP A 310 7.17 40.56 -23.16
C ASP A 310 5.88 39.82 -22.78
N SER A 311 4.68 40.34 -22.94
CA SER A 311 4.14 41.68 -23.03
C SER A 311 2.64 41.44 -22.88
N SER A 312 1.97 42.35 -22.18
CA SER A 312 0.52 42.49 -22.09
C SER A 312 -0.16 42.39 -23.46
N SER A 313 -1.32 41.72 -23.52
CA SER A 313 -2.53 42.22 -24.20
C SER A 313 -3.69 41.23 -24.03
N GLU A 314 -4.78 41.70 -23.43
CA GLU A 314 -6.12 41.15 -23.61
C GLU A 314 -6.58 41.35 -25.06
N ALA A 315 -7.33 40.39 -25.61
CA ALA A 315 -8.34 40.60 -26.65
C ALA A 315 -9.10 39.29 -26.89
N GLU A 316 -10.38 39.30 -26.56
CA GLU A 316 -11.38 38.38 -27.13
C GLU A 316 -11.39 38.52 -28.66
N SER A 317 -11.39 37.40 -29.39
CA SER A 317 -11.92 37.34 -30.75
C SER A 317 -12.15 35.90 -31.17
N ASP A 318 -13.42 35.59 -31.43
CA ASP A 318 -13.87 34.53 -32.32
C ASP A 318 -13.03 34.47 -33.61
N GLY A 319 -12.71 33.25 -34.05
CA GLY A 319 -11.93 33.05 -35.27
C GLY A 319 -11.68 31.60 -35.63
N LEU A 320 -12.65 31.01 -36.33
CA LEU A 320 -12.49 29.82 -37.16
C LEU A 320 -11.23 29.90 -38.04
N SER A 321 -10.21 29.09 -37.76
CA SER A 321 -9.06 28.91 -38.66
C SER A 321 -8.75 27.44 -38.97
N LYS A 322 -9.05 27.12 -40.23
CA LYS A 322 -8.55 26.06 -41.11
C LYS A 322 -7.21 25.39 -40.71
N GLN A 323 -7.29 24.06 -40.62
CA GLN A 323 -6.34 22.96 -40.92
C GLN A 323 -4.81 23.19 -40.96
N PRO A 324 -4.05 22.14 -40.61
CA PRO A 324 -3.40 21.40 -41.69
C PRO A 324 -3.50 19.87 -41.59
N ALA A 325 -3.63 19.25 -42.77
CA ALA A 325 -3.53 17.83 -43.00
C ALA A 325 -2.07 17.31 -42.88
N GLY A 326 -1.90 16.11 -42.30
CA GLY A 326 -0.66 15.33 -42.31
C GLY A 326 -0.50 14.57 -40.99
N ARG A 327 -0.20 13.27 -40.91
CA ARG A 327 0.36 12.30 -41.84
C ARG A 327 -0.28 10.94 -41.51
N ARG A 328 -0.78 10.24 -42.54
CA ARG A 328 -1.25 8.86 -42.43
C ARG A 328 -0.06 7.95 -42.13
N GLY A 329 0.04 7.47 -40.88
CA GLY A 329 0.92 6.37 -40.51
C GLY A 329 0.51 5.09 -41.23
N THR A 330 1.51 4.41 -41.79
CA THR A 330 1.47 3.11 -42.46
C THR A 330 0.71 2.06 -41.65
N ARG A 331 -0.49 1.71 -42.10
CA ARG A 331 -1.23 0.52 -41.63
C ARG A 331 -0.41 -0.73 -41.96
N GLN A 332 0.09 -1.41 -40.93
CA GLN A 332 0.67 -2.75 -41.06
C GLN A 332 -0.41 -3.74 -41.53
N PRO A 333 -0.11 -4.66 -42.46
CA PRO A 333 -1.06 -5.66 -42.90
C PRO A 333 -1.29 -6.71 -41.80
N ILE A 334 -2.53 -6.80 -41.33
CA ILE A 334 -3.00 -7.85 -40.42
C ILE A 334 -2.80 -9.21 -41.10
N LYS A 335 -1.79 -9.95 -40.64
CA LYS A 335 -1.63 -11.37 -40.96
C LYS A 335 -2.79 -12.15 -40.33
N ARG A 336 -3.87 -12.33 -41.08
CA ARG A 336 -4.88 -13.36 -40.80
C ARG A 336 -4.22 -14.73 -40.92
N GLY A 337 -3.80 -15.28 -39.79
CA GLY A 337 -3.35 -16.66 -39.67
C GLY A 337 -4.50 -17.61 -39.99
N GLY A 338 -4.30 -18.42 -41.03
CA GLY A 338 -5.26 -19.39 -41.53
C GLY A 338 -5.61 -20.45 -40.48
N ARG A 339 -6.91 -20.59 -40.26
CA ARG A 339 -7.55 -21.73 -39.60
C ARG A 339 -7.27 -22.97 -40.47
N ARG A 340 -6.42 -23.87 -40.00
CA ARG A 340 -6.29 -25.20 -40.61
C ARG A 340 -7.45 -26.07 -40.11
N PHE A 341 -7.97 -26.83 -41.07
CA PHE A 341 -9.06 -27.80 -40.99
C PHE A 341 -8.84 -28.86 -39.92
#